data_AF-A0A0P7BUG8-F1
#
_entry.id   AF-A0A0P7BUG8-F1
#
_cell.length_a   1.000
_cell.length_b   1.000
_cell.length_c   1.000
_cell.angle_alpha   90.00
_cell.angle_beta   90.00
_cell.angle_gamma   90.00
#
_symmetry.space_group_name_H-M   'P 1'
#
loop_
_entity.id
_entity.type
_entity.pdbx_description
1 polymer ?
#
loop_
_entity_poly.entity_id
_entity_poly.type
_entity_poly.pdbx_seq_one_letter_code
_entity_poly.pdbx_strand_id
1 'polypeptide(L)'
;MAARHPPRDDDSCDDETCDDETCPACAADNDPAATAAWIASQDALLDQILRTRGWAVQPVLDDRPDEPAYAYTIGLFAFDSHPELVVSGLRDDEATRVLDLLGERVRRHERLHDGQRLTLAPLLAVELRAITPFASDQLLLGANSLYRHPDGPAVPGLQAVWADHTGSLPWEPAWAGPTQPLATAPLAGDAVPGSRVWHTAGRSGPRGRQAGRPLRLPPPRRPRELP
;
A
#
# COMPACT_ATOMS: atom_id res chain seq x y z
N MET A 1 23.58 43.20 8.72
CA MET A 1 24.12 42.05 7.98
C MET A 1 22.98 41.11 7.65
N ALA A 2 22.53 41.16 6.40
CA ALA A 2 21.61 40.22 5.77
C ALA A 2 21.89 40.34 4.26
N ALA A 3 22.48 39.31 3.66
CA ALA A 3 22.69 39.28 2.22
C ALA A 3 21.43 38.68 1.59
N ARG A 4 20.68 39.51 0.86
CA ARG A 4 19.57 39.11 0.00
C ARG A 4 20.11 38.25 -1.15
N HIS A 5 19.41 37.16 -1.45
CA HIS A 5 19.62 36.35 -2.66
C HIS A 5 19.23 37.19 -3.89
N PRO A 6 19.95 37.09 -5.02
CA PRO A 6 19.54 37.75 -6.26
C PRO A 6 18.32 37.02 -6.87
N PRO A 7 17.50 37.71 -7.67
CA PRO A 7 16.38 37.08 -8.37
C PRO A 7 16.91 36.06 -9.39
N ARG A 8 16.20 34.94 -9.54
CA ARG A 8 16.42 34.00 -10.64
C ARG A 8 15.85 34.63 -11.90
N ASP A 9 16.67 34.73 -12.95
CA ASP A 9 16.23 35.11 -14.28
C ASP A 9 15.40 33.96 -14.88
N ASP A 10 14.09 34.01 -14.65
CA ASP A 10 13.08 33.25 -15.40
C ASP A 10 12.80 33.99 -16.72
N ASP A 11 13.71 33.92 -17.70
CA ASP A 11 13.38 34.23 -19.11
C ASP A 11 14.54 33.91 -20.07
N SER A 12 14.75 32.63 -20.39
CA SER A 12 15.42 32.21 -21.63
C SER A 12 15.34 30.68 -21.78
N CYS A 13 14.12 30.18 -22.01
CA CYS A 13 13.94 28.91 -22.70
C CYS A 13 13.05 29.19 -23.91
N ASP A 14 13.69 29.49 -25.04
CA ASP A 14 13.01 29.58 -26.32
C ASP A 14 12.46 28.18 -26.71
N ASP A 15 11.15 28.15 -26.96
CA ASP A 15 10.22 27.01 -27.02
C ASP A 15 10.25 26.21 -28.33
N GLU A 16 11.40 25.94 -28.97
CA GLU A 16 11.34 25.17 -30.25
C GLU A 16 12.46 24.17 -30.56
N THR A 17 13.41 23.89 -29.65
CA THR A 17 14.45 22.87 -29.89
C THR A 17 14.97 22.15 -28.63
N CYS A 18 14.12 21.91 -27.63
CA CYS A 18 14.49 20.99 -26.55
C CYS A 18 14.35 19.53 -27.03
N ASP A 19 15.42 18.99 -27.62
CA ASP A 19 15.60 17.55 -27.72
C ASP A 19 15.83 16.99 -26.31
N ASP A 20 14.85 16.22 -25.82
CA ASP A 20 14.73 15.66 -24.47
C ASP A 20 15.96 14.86 -24.02
N GLU A 21 16.78 14.37 -24.97
CA GLU A 21 17.98 13.58 -24.69
C GLU A 21 19.24 14.41 -24.35
N THR A 22 19.23 15.72 -24.61
CA THR A 22 20.47 16.53 -24.55
C THR A 22 20.45 17.64 -23.50
N CYS A 23 19.33 17.85 -22.81
CA CYS A 23 19.25 18.86 -21.77
C CYS A 23 19.88 18.34 -20.44
N PRO A 24 20.92 19.00 -19.91
CA PRO A 24 21.59 18.57 -18.68
C PRO A 24 20.68 18.56 -17.44
N ALA A 25 19.57 19.32 -17.48
CA ALA A 25 18.61 19.41 -16.41
C ALA A 25 17.64 18.21 -16.38
N CYS A 26 17.27 17.62 -17.53
CA CYS A 26 16.43 16.41 -17.59
C CYS A 26 17.25 15.11 -17.53
N ALA A 27 18.51 15.12 -17.97
CA ALA A 27 19.42 13.98 -17.83
C ALA A 27 19.79 13.67 -16.36
N ALA A 28 19.69 14.68 -15.48
CA ALA A 28 19.97 14.54 -14.04
C ALA A 28 18.89 13.77 -13.25
N ASP A 29 17.70 13.58 -13.82
CA ASP A 29 16.59 12.89 -13.15
C ASP A 29 16.62 11.36 -13.32
N ASN A 30 17.56 10.82 -14.11
CA ASN A 30 17.63 9.38 -14.43
C ASN A 30 19.03 8.76 -14.22
N ASP A 31 19.79 9.16 -13.21
CA ASP A 31 21.03 8.46 -12.85
C ASP A 31 20.71 7.05 -12.26
N PRO A 32 21.10 5.95 -12.94
CA PRO A 32 20.84 4.61 -12.44
C PRO A 32 21.55 4.32 -11.10
N ALA A 33 22.70 4.96 -10.84
CA ALA A 33 23.44 4.78 -9.61
C ALA A 33 22.74 5.46 -8.43
N ALA A 34 22.27 6.71 -8.61
CA ALA A 34 21.44 7.40 -7.62
C ALA A 34 20.13 6.64 -7.34
N THR A 35 19.48 6.13 -8.39
CA THR A 35 18.26 5.30 -8.26
C THR A 35 18.53 4.02 -7.45
N ALA A 36 19.61 3.30 -7.77
CA ALA A 36 19.99 2.08 -7.05
C ALA A 36 20.35 2.35 -5.59
N ALA A 37 21.04 3.46 -5.30
CA ALA A 37 21.37 3.87 -3.93
C ALA A 37 20.11 4.22 -3.13
N TRP A 38 19.15 4.91 -3.73
CA TRP A 38 17.86 5.20 -3.09
C TRP A 38 17.07 3.93 -2.80
N ILE A 39 16.95 3.01 -3.77
CA ILE A 39 16.31 1.69 -3.58
C ILE A 39 16.96 0.95 -2.40
N ALA A 40 18.30 0.86 -2.38
CA ALA A 40 19.01 0.20 -1.30
C ALA A 40 18.76 0.85 0.08
N SER A 41 18.64 2.18 0.14
CA SER A 41 18.31 2.89 1.37
C SER A 41 16.89 2.60 1.86
N GLN A 42 15.94 2.50 0.92
CA GLN A 42 14.56 2.11 1.23
C GLN A 42 14.47 0.67 1.72
N ASP A 43 15.17 -0.25 1.04
CA ASP A 43 15.25 -1.65 1.44
C ASP A 43 15.80 -1.78 2.86
N ALA A 44 16.90 -1.07 3.17
CA ALA A 44 17.50 -1.08 4.50
C ALA A 44 16.55 -0.54 5.60
N LEU A 45 15.77 0.49 5.27
CA LEU A 45 14.76 1.05 6.18
C LEU A 45 13.61 0.08 6.40
N LEU A 46 13.06 -0.50 5.33
CA LEU A 46 12.02 -1.53 5.40
C LEU A 46 12.49 -2.68 6.30
N ASP A 47 13.70 -3.18 6.04
CA ASP A 47 14.36 -4.22 6.84
C ASP A 47 14.43 -3.88 8.33
N GLN A 48 14.79 -2.64 8.66
CA GLN A 48 14.83 -2.17 10.04
C GLN A 48 13.44 -2.13 10.67
N ILE A 49 12.43 -1.66 9.95
CA ILE A 49 11.04 -1.62 10.41
C ILE A 49 10.52 -3.03 10.64
N LEU A 50 10.73 -3.96 9.70
CA LEU A 50 10.34 -5.36 9.86
C LEU A 50 11.00 -6.02 11.07
N ARG A 51 12.30 -5.77 11.30
CA ARG A 51 13.00 -6.32 12.48
C ARG A 51 12.52 -5.75 13.81
N THR A 52 12.11 -4.49 13.85
CA THR A 52 11.76 -3.80 15.11
C THR A 52 10.26 -3.85 15.42
N ARG A 53 9.42 -3.79 14.39
CA ARG A 53 7.96 -3.72 14.48
C ARG A 53 7.26 -4.96 13.91
N GLY A 54 7.92 -5.79 13.11
CA GLY A 54 7.32 -6.98 12.50
C GLY A 54 6.54 -6.71 11.21
N TRP A 55 5.97 -5.52 11.03
CA TRP A 55 5.42 -5.06 9.75
C TRP A 55 5.76 -3.60 9.48
N ALA A 56 5.76 -3.25 8.19
CA ALA A 56 5.76 -1.88 7.69
C ALA A 56 4.38 -1.56 7.07
N VAL A 57 4.03 -0.28 7.04
CA VAL A 57 2.92 0.23 6.24
C VAL A 57 3.51 0.97 5.05
N GLN A 58 3.12 0.55 3.84
CA GLN A 58 3.54 1.15 2.59
C GLN A 58 2.38 1.96 2.01
N PRO A 59 2.44 3.31 2.02
CA PRO A 59 1.52 4.13 1.26
C PRO A 59 1.86 4.06 -0.23
N VAL A 60 0.82 4.07 -1.06
CA VAL A 60 0.87 4.21 -2.51
C VAL A 60 -0.02 5.39 -2.85
N LEU A 61 0.65 6.49 -3.18
CA LEU A 61 0.02 7.71 -3.65
C LEU A 61 -0.10 7.61 -5.17
N ASP A 62 -1.30 7.82 -5.69
CA ASP A 62 -1.49 8.06 -7.12
C ASP A 62 -1.71 9.56 -7.30
N ASP A 63 -1.02 10.13 -8.28
CA ASP A 63 -1.14 11.54 -8.68
C ASP A 63 -2.34 11.76 -9.61
N ARG A 64 -2.97 10.67 -10.08
CA ARG A 64 -4.15 10.73 -10.95
C ARG A 64 -5.42 10.97 -10.13
N PRO A 65 -6.29 11.92 -10.54
CA PRO A 65 -7.50 12.27 -9.81
C PRO A 65 -8.51 11.14 -9.60
N ASP A 66 -8.39 10.05 -10.37
CA ASP A 66 -9.39 9.02 -10.48
C ASP A 66 -9.04 7.68 -9.79
N GLU A 67 -7.80 7.52 -9.31
CA GLU A 67 -7.38 6.38 -8.50
C GLU A 67 -6.99 6.87 -7.10
N PRO A 68 -7.87 6.72 -6.09
CA PRO A 68 -7.56 7.22 -4.77
C PRO A 68 -6.45 6.38 -4.12
N ALA A 69 -5.61 7.07 -3.35
CA ALA A 69 -4.49 6.49 -2.63
C ALA A 69 -4.89 5.30 -1.76
N TYR A 70 -3.90 4.43 -1.53
CA TYR A 70 -4.05 3.28 -0.65
C TYR A 70 -2.79 3.02 0.14
N ALA A 71 -2.93 2.24 1.20
CA ALA A 71 -1.79 1.73 1.93
C ALA A 71 -1.98 0.24 2.22
N TYR A 72 -0.87 -0.48 2.33
CA TYR A 72 -0.89 -1.89 2.68
C TYR A 72 0.24 -2.27 3.62
N THR A 73 0.09 -3.41 4.29
CA THR A 73 1.13 -3.94 5.16
C THR A 73 2.14 -4.80 4.39
N ILE A 74 3.38 -4.75 4.83
CA ILE A 74 4.44 -5.68 4.45
C ILE A 74 4.93 -6.31 5.75
N GLY A 75 4.79 -7.62 5.91
CA GLY A 75 5.35 -8.37 7.03
C GLY A 75 4.36 -9.11 7.90
N LEU A 76 3.05 -8.86 7.76
CA LEU A 76 2.07 -9.64 8.52
C LEU A 76 2.10 -11.12 8.11
N PHE A 77 2.50 -11.43 6.87
CA PHE A 77 2.66 -12.81 6.42
C PHE A 77 3.67 -13.62 7.24
N ALA A 78 4.65 -12.97 7.89
CA ALA A 78 5.60 -13.63 8.78
C ALA A 78 4.96 -14.12 10.11
N PHE A 79 3.74 -13.68 10.43
CA PHE A 79 2.96 -14.12 11.58
C PHE A 79 2.06 -15.28 11.17
N ASP A 80 2.60 -16.50 11.11
CA ASP A 80 1.86 -17.73 10.78
C ASP A 80 1.08 -17.66 9.44
N SER A 81 1.70 -17.07 8.41
CA SER A 81 1.09 -16.89 7.08
C SER A 81 -0.22 -16.09 7.12
N HIS A 82 -0.30 -15.11 8.02
CA HIS A 82 -1.44 -14.20 8.09
C HIS A 82 -1.56 -13.37 6.78
N PRO A 83 -2.78 -13.14 6.26
CA PRO A 83 -2.96 -12.26 5.10
C PRO A 83 -2.40 -10.86 5.34
N GLU A 84 -1.81 -10.24 4.32
CA GLU A 84 -1.48 -8.82 4.39
C GLU A 84 -2.78 -7.99 4.34
N LEU A 85 -2.72 -6.78 4.87
CA LEU A 85 -3.87 -5.90 4.99
C LEU A 85 -3.72 -4.71 4.05
N VAL A 86 -4.82 -4.29 3.41
CA VAL A 86 -4.86 -3.10 2.54
C VAL A 86 -6.05 -2.23 2.90
N VAL A 87 -5.89 -0.91 2.80
CA VAL A 87 -6.99 0.06 2.99
C VAL A 87 -6.88 1.14 1.91
N SER A 88 -8.02 1.67 1.48
CA SER A 88 -8.11 2.61 0.37
C SER A 88 -8.96 3.83 0.75
N GLY A 89 -8.79 4.93 0.01
CA GLY A 89 -9.66 6.11 0.16
C GLY A 89 -9.52 6.84 1.51
N LEU A 90 -8.45 6.56 2.25
CA LEU A 90 -8.06 7.28 3.47
C LEU A 90 -6.80 8.09 3.22
N ARG A 91 -6.60 9.12 4.04
CA ARG A 91 -5.32 9.84 4.10
C ARG A 91 -4.24 8.93 4.70
N ASP A 92 -2.98 9.17 4.37
CA ASP A 92 -1.84 8.34 4.80
C ASP A 92 -1.79 8.11 6.32
N ASP A 93 -2.09 9.14 7.12
CA ASP A 93 -2.10 9.07 8.58
C ASP A 93 -3.24 8.18 9.11
N GLU A 94 -4.42 8.29 8.52
CA GLU A 94 -5.59 7.47 8.86
C GLU A 94 -5.41 6.02 8.41
N ALA A 95 -4.90 5.80 7.20
CA ALA A 95 -4.60 4.49 6.65
C ALA A 95 -3.56 3.76 7.52
N THR A 96 -2.46 4.45 7.88
CA THR A 96 -1.44 3.91 8.78
C THR A 96 -2.04 3.54 10.13
N ARG A 97 -2.87 4.42 10.70
CA ARG A 97 -3.52 4.14 11.99
C ARG A 97 -4.42 2.90 11.94
N VAL A 98 -5.23 2.75 10.89
CA VAL A 98 -6.10 1.57 10.70
C VAL A 98 -5.27 0.30 10.61
N LEU A 99 -4.27 0.28 9.73
CA LEU A 99 -3.42 -0.89 9.51
C LEU A 99 -2.60 -1.26 10.73
N ASP A 100 -2.11 -0.27 11.49
CA ASP A 100 -1.39 -0.52 12.73
C ASP A 100 -2.29 -1.09 13.82
N LEU A 101 -3.52 -0.60 13.98
CA LEU A 101 -4.49 -1.17 14.94
C LEU A 101 -4.81 -2.63 14.61
N LEU A 102 -4.95 -2.96 13.32
CA LEU A 102 -5.17 -4.33 12.88
C LEU A 102 -3.90 -5.19 13.03
N GLY A 103 -2.72 -4.67 12.68
CA GLY A 103 -1.44 -5.36 12.85
C GLY A 103 -1.15 -5.70 14.32
N GLU A 104 -1.50 -4.82 15.25
CA GLU A 104 -1.41 -5.08 16.68
C GLU A 104 -2.38 -6.18 17.18
N ARG A 105 -3.49 -6.45 16.47
CA ARG A 105 -4.34 -7.63 16.72
C ARG A 105 -3.67 -8.91 16.24
N VAL A 106 -3.10 -8.88 15.04
CA VAL A 106 -2.32 -10.01 14.47
C VAL A 106 -1.15 -10.36 15.38
N ARG A 107 -0.41 -9.37 15.89
CA ARG A 107 0.67 -9.59 16.86
C ARG A 107 0.20 -10.27 18.14
N ARG A 108 -1.06 -10.04 18.56
CA ARG A 108 -1.70 -10.71 19.70
C ARG A 108 -2.28 -12.08 19.34
N HIS A 109 -1.85 -12.66 18.22
CA HIS A 109 -2.29 -13.95 17.69
C HIS A 109 -3.78 -14.01 17.29
N GLU A 110 -4.42 -12.86 17.05
CA GLU A 110 -5.74 -12.84 16.43
C GLU A 110 -5.58 -13.11 14.93
N ARG A 111 -6.24 -14.16 14.43
CA ARG A 111 -6.26 -14.44 13.00
C ARG A 111 -7.46 -13.75 12.33
N LEU A 112 -7.16 -12.71 11.57
CA LEU A 112 -8.16 -11.98 10.82
C LEU A 112 -8.63 -12.75 9.58
N HIS A 113 -9.90 -12.59 9.20
CA HIS A 113 -10.53 -13.35 8.12
C HIS A 113 -11.61 -12.56 7.38
N ASP A 114 -11.99 -13.06 6.19
CA ASP A 114 -13.04 -12.48 5.34
C ASP A 114 -14.39 -12.42 6.07
N GLY A 115 -15.12 -11.33 5.87
CA GLY A 115 -16.40 -11.03 6.51
C GLY A 115 -16.30 -10.58 7.97
N GLN A 116 -15.10 -10.52 8.56
CA GLN A 116 -14.94 -10.11 9.95
C GLN A 116 -15.13 -8.60 10.11
N ARG A 117 -16.15 -8.20 10.90
CA ARG A 117 -16.39 -6.81 11.28
C ARG A 117 -15.71 -6.49 12.61
N LEU A 118 -14.97 -5.39 12.65
CA LEU A 118 -14.15 -4.97 13.78
C LEU A 118 -14.39 -3.50 14.09
N THR A 119 -14.55 -3.18 15.37
CA THR A 119 -14.43 -1.80 15.86
C THR A 119 -12.99 -1.60 16.33
N LEU A 120 -12.28 -0.64 15.71
CA LEU A 120 -10.88 -0.35 15.98
C LEU A 120 -10.73 0.81 16.96
N ALA A 121 -11.64 1.79 16.89
CA ALA A 121 -11.74 2.92 17.81
C ALA A 121 -13.19 3.45 17.81
N PRO A 122 -13.56 4.39 18.69
CA PRO A 122 -14.86 5.06 18.60
C PRO A 122 -15.07 5.64 17.19
N LEU A 123 -16.20 5.31 16.57
CA LEU A 123 -16.55 5.71 15.19
C LEU A 123 -15.61 5.21 14.08
N LEU A 124 -14.71 4.28 14.38
CA LEU A 124 -13.84 3.64 13.40
C LEU A 124 -14.11 2.13 13.42
N ALA A 125 -14.97 1.70 12.51
CA ALA A 125 -15.24 0.29 12.25
C ALA A 125 -14.76 -0.08 10.85
N VAL A 126 -14.36 -1.34 10.69
CA VAL A 126 -13.99 -1.91 9.39
C VAL A 126 -14.66 -3.27 9.23
N GLU A 127 -14.93 -3.65 7.99
CA GLU A 127 -15.17 -5.04 7.62
C GLU A 127 -14.03 -5.52 6.74
N LEU A 128 -13.49 -6.70 7.04
CA LEU A 128 -12.40 -7.30 6.30
C LEU A 128 -12.95 -8.10 5.13
N ARG A 129 -12.47 -7.83 3.92
CA ARG A 129 -12.84 -8.57 2.71
C ARG A 129 -11.62 -9.19 2.05
N ALA A 130 -11.67 -10.48 1.74
CA ALA A 130 -10.61 -11.13 0.99
C ALA A 130 -10.45 -10.51 -0.39
N ILE A 131 -9.20 -10.27 -0.79
CA ILE A 131 -8.88 -9.82 -2.14
C ILE A 131 -8.49 -11.03 -3.01
N THR A 132 -8.77 -10.95 -4.30
CA THR A 132 -8.34 -11.98 -5.24
C THR A 132 -6.81 -12.03 -5.37
N PRO A 133 -6.22 -13.16 -5.79
CA PRO A 133 -4.79 -13.23 -6.11
C PRO A 133 -4.37 -12.18 -7.15
N PHE A 134 -5.24 -11.89 -8.13
CA PHE A 134 -4.99 -10.85 -9.13
C PHE A 134 -4.89 -9.46 -8.49
N ALA A 135 -5.80 -9.12 -7.58
CA ALA A 135 -5.72 -7.86 -6.83
C ALA A 135 -4.47 -7.79 -5.93
N SER A 136 -4.09 -8.90 -5.30
CA SER A 136 -2.83 -8.98 -4.55
C SER A 136 -1.61 -8.70 -5.43
N ASP A 137 -1.52 -9.32 -6.61
CA ASP A 137 -0.42 -9.12 -7.56
C ASP A 137 -0.27 -7.65 -7.99
N GLN A 138 -1.36 -6.88 -8.00
CA GLN A 138 -1.34 -5.48 -8.41
C GLN A 138 -1.13 -4.49 -7.25
N LEU A 139 -1.67 -4.79 -6.06
CA LEU A 139 -1.69 -3.86 -4.94
C LEU A 139 -0.58 -4.12 -3.92
N LEU A 140 -0.24 -5.39 -3.70
CA LEU A 140 0.65 -5.82 -2.60
C LEU A 140 2.07 -6.08 -3.11
N LEU A 141 2.62 -5.18 -3.92
CA LEU A 141 3.88 -5.39 -4.65
C LEU A 141 5.07 -5.70 -3.73
N GLY A 142 5.23 -4.92 -2.64
CA GLY A 142 6.32 -5.12 -1.68
C GLY A 142 6.18 -6.43 -0.92
N ALA A 143 4.95 -6.80 -0.51
CA ALA A 143 4.70 -8.04 0.20
C ALA A 143 4.91 -9.27 -0.71
N ASN A 144 4.42 -9.22 -1.94
CA ASN A 144 4.68 -10.27 -2.94
C ASN A 144 6.16 -10.39 -3.24
N SER A 145 6.89 -9.29 -3.38
CA SER A 145 8.34 -9.32 -3.63
C SER A 145 9.11 -10.01 -2.49
N LEU A 146 8.65 -9.86 -1.24
CA LEU A 146 9.34 -10.40 -0.06
C LEU A 146 8.93 -11.83 0.29
N TYR A 147 7.64 -12.16 0.19
CA TYR A 147 7.09 -13.41 0.75
C TYR A 147 6.59 -14.42 -0.29
N ARG A 148 6.41 -14.02 -1.55
CA ARG A 148 5.92 -14.93 -2.58
C ARG A 148 6.99 -15.97 -2.93
N HIS A 149 6.61 -17.25 -2.88
CA HIS A 149 7.43 -18.30 -3.46
C HIS A 149 7.48 -18.13 -5.00
N PRO A 150 8.61 -18.33 -5.69
CA PRO A 150 8.72 -18.12 -7.14
C PRO A 150 7.62 -18.80 -7.98
N ASP A 151 7.26 -20.03 -7.61
CA ASP A 151 6.18 -20.81 -8.25
C ASP A 151 4.86 -20.80 -7.44
N GLY A 152 4.77 -19.93 -6.43
CA GLY A 152 3.65 -19.85 -5.51
C GLY A 152 2.56 -18.87 -5.94
N PRO A 153 1.36 -18.99 -5.35
CA PRO A 153 0.31 -17.99 -5.52
C PRO A 153 0.75 -16.65 -4.93
N ALA A 154 0.07 -15.58 -5.33
CA ALA A 154 0.23 -14.27 -4.68
C ALA A 154 -0.03 -14.38 -3.17
N VAL A 155 0.64 -13.51 -2.40
CA VAL A 155 0.44 -13.41 -0.95
C VAL A 155 -1.04 -13.11 -0.68
N PRO A 156 -1.71 -13.84 0.23
CA PRO A 156 -3.12 -13.58 0.53
C PRO A 156 -3.28 -12.19 1.14
N GLY A 157 -4.38 -11.52 0.80
CA GLY A 157 -4.68 -10.19 1.32
C GLY A 157 -6.12 -10.03 1.81
N LEU A 158 -6.32 -9.15 2.77
CA LEU A 158 -7.63 -8.66 3.23
C LEU A 158 -7.67 -7.15 3.05
N GLN A 159 -8.71 -6.64 2.39
CA GLN A 159 -9.02 -5.22 2.43
C GLN A 159 -9.80 -4.90 3.70
N ALA A 160 -9.32 -3.92 4.48
CA ALA A 160 -10.08 -3.30 5.53
C ALA A 160 -11.00 -2.22 4.93
N VAL A 161 -12.26 -2.57 4.71
CA VAL A 161 -13.28 -1.65 4.22
C VAL A 161 -13.78 -0.85 5.41
N TRP A 162 -13.48 0.46 5.47
CA TRP A 162 -13.92 1.30 6.57
C TRP A 162 -15.39 1.72 6.45
N ALA A 163 -16.03 1.84 7.61
CA ALA A 163 -17.36 2.37 7.77
C ALA A 163 -17.33 3.90 7.95
N ASP A 164 -18.38 4.59 7.53
CA ASP A 164 -18.52 6.03 7.76
C ASP A 164 -18.80 6.34 9.24
N HIS A 165 -18.95 7.64 9.55
CA HIS A 165 -19.20 8.12 10.91
C HIS A 165 -20.51 7.61 11.54
N THR A 166 -21.45 7.10 10.74
CA THR A 166 -22.69 6.46 11.22
C THR A 166 -22.53 4.96 11.45
N GLY A 167 -21.35 4.43 11.09
CA GLY A 167 -21.02 3.02 11.16
C GLY A 167 -21.44 2.24 9.92
N SER A 168 -21.89 2.90 8.85
CA SER A 168 -22.31 2.20 7.63
C SER A 168 -21.17 1.91 6.69
N LEU A 169 -21.24 0.76 5.99
CA LEU A 169 -20.25 0.34 4.99
C LEU A 169 -20.67 0.78 3.58
N PRO A 170 -19.76 0.84 2.58
CA PRO A 170 -20.06 1.35 1.25
C PRO A 170 -21.27 0.71 0.55
N TRP A 171 -21.57 -0.55 0.86
CA TRP A 171 -22.71 -1.29 0.29
C TRP A 171 -23.99 -1.21 1.11
N GLU A 172 -23.96 -0.57 2.27
CA GLU A 172 -25.16 -0.35 3.06
C GLU A 172 -25.89 0.89 2.54
N PRO A 173 -27.24 0.88 2.44
CA PRO A 173 -28.01 2.01 1.91
C PRO A 173 -27.81 3.34 2.64
N ALA A 174 -27.35 3.30 3.90
CA ALA A 174 -27.13 4.48 4.73
C ALA A 174 -25.71 5.08 4.56
N TRP A 175 -24.87 4.50 3.68
CA TRP A 175 -23.53 5.02 3.39
C TRP A 175 -23.57 6.48 2.93
N ALA A 176 -22.83 7.32 3.66
CA ALA A 176 -22.65 8.74 3.36
C ALA A 176 -21.17 9.14 3.24
N GLY A 177 -20.25 8.16 3.21
CA GLY A 177 -18.80 8.40 3.12
C GLY A 177 -18.30 8.71 1.70
N PRO A 178 -17.07 9.25 1.56
CA PRO A 178 -16.42 9.43 0.26
C PRO A 178 -16.18 8.09 -0.46
N THR A 179 -15.85 8.13 -1.75
CA THR A 179 -15.59 6.91 -2.53
C THR A 179 -14.37 6.16 -2.01
N GLN A 180 -14.58 4.93 -1.54
CA GLN A 180 -13.53 3.97 -1.23
C GLN A 180 -13.53 2.86 -2.29
N PRO A 181 -12.49 2.72 -3.13
CA PRO A 181 -12.45 1.63 -4.08
C PRO A 181 -12.28 0.28 -3.42
N LEU A 182 -12.93 -0.72 -4.00
CA LEU A 182 -12.78 -2.10 -3.58
C LEU A 182 -11.70 -2.77 -4.42
N ALA A 183 -10.79 -3.47 -3.76
CA ALA A 183 -9.74 -4.26 -4.39
C ALA A 183 -10.30 -5.46 -5.16
N THR A 184 -11.50 -5.93 -4.79
CA THR A 184 -12.22 -6.99 -5.50
C THR A 184 -13.68 -6.57 -5.64
N ALA A 185 -14.26 -6.83 -6.81
CA ALA A 185 -15.66 -6.51 -7.05
C ALA A 185 -16.54 -7.19 -5.99
N PRO A 186 -17.56 -6.49 -5.45
CA PRO A 186 -18.54 -7.12 -4.59
C PRO A 186 -19.16 -8.33 -5.29
N LEU A 187 -19.54 -9.35 -4.51
CA LEU A 187 -20.40 -10.41 -5.03
C LEU A 187 -21.69 -9.77 -5.57
N ALA A 188 -22.31 -10.36 -6.59
CA ALA A 188 -23.37 -9.74 -7.39
C ALA A 188 -24.64 -9.26 -6.61
N GLY A 189 -24.73 -9.48 -5.29
CA GLY A 189 -25.76 -8.93 -4.39
C GLY A 189 -25.33 -7.69 -3.58
N ASP A 190 -24.04 -7.36 -3.53
CA ASP A 190 -23.44 -6.29 -2.71
C ASP A 190 -22.95 -5.10 -3.58
N ALA A 191 -23.27 -5.10 -4.87
CA ALA A 191 -22.76 -4.11 -5.83
C ALA A 191 -23.40 -2.74 -5.61
N VAL A 192 -22.58 -1.71 -5.42
CA VAL A 192 -23.01 -0.34 -5.10
C VAL A 192 -22.91 0.54 -6.34
N PRO A 193 -23.94 1.34 -6.68
CA PRO A 193 -23.80 2.40 -7.66
C PRO A 193 -22.73 3.41 -7.22
N GLY A 194 -21.62 3.51 -7.97
CA GLY A 194 -20.54 4.47 -7.72
C GLY A 194 -19.31 3.93 -6.98
N SER A 195 -19.33 2.70 -6.46
CA SER A 195 -18.10 2.06 -5.96
C SER A 195 -17.19 1.70 -7.14
N ARG A 196 -16.02 2.34 -7.21
CA ARG A 196 -14.99 1.98 -8.20
C ARG A 196 -14.27 0.72 -7.71
N VAL A 197 -14.10 -0.28 -8.57
CA VAL A 197 -13.23 -1.43 -8.28
C VAL A 197 -11.91 -1.16 -8.97
N TRP A 198 -10.78 -1.25 -8.25
CA TRP A 198 -9.48 -1.00 -8.89
C TRP A 198 -9.19 -1.98 -10.02
N HIS A 199 -9.70 -3.21 -9.90
CA HIS A 199 -9.40 -4.29 -10.81
C HIS A 199 -10.68 -4.99 -11.26
N THR A 200 -11.15 -4.66 -12.47
CA THR A 200 -12.04 -5.53 -13.22
C THR A 200 -11.18 -6.46 -14.07
N ALA A 201 -11.44 -7.77 -14.00
CA ALA A 201 -10.77 -8.75 -14.86
C ALA A 201 -11.00 -8.36 -16.33
N GLY A 202 -9.98 -7.78 -16.98
CA GLY A 202 -10.16 -7.29 -18.36
C GLY A 202 -9.08 -6.44 -19.01
N ARG A 203 -7.97 -6.04 -18.38
CA ARG A 203 -6.85 -5.40 -19.09
C ARG A 203 -5.48 -5.89 -18.61
N SER A 204 -4.81 -6.61 -19.51
CA SER A 204 -3.45 -7.11 -19.38
C SER A 204 -2.44 -5.95 -19.44
N GLY A 205 -1.72 -5.70 -18.35
CA GLY A 205 -0.50 -4.87 -18.33
C GLY A 205 0.77 -5.71 -18.49
N PRO A 206 1.92 -5.13 -18.90
CA PRO A 206 3.07 -5.88 -19.38
C PRO A 206 3.83 -6.60 -18.26
N ARG A 207 4.48 -7.69 -18.68
CA ARG A 207 5.13 -8.71 -17.86
C ARG A 207 6.39 -8.21 -17.15
N GLY A 208 6.51 -8.59 -15.87
CA GLY A 208 7.70 -9.21 -15.29
C GLY A 208 8.95 -8.34 -15.10
N ARG A 209 9.12 -7.77 -13.91
CA ARG A 209 10.43 -7.41 -13.37
C ARG A 209 11.01 -8.63 -12.65
N GLN A 210 12.25 -9.01 -12.97
CA GLN A 210 12.95 -10.11 -12.31
C GLN A 210 13.19 -9.77 -10.84
N ALA A 211 12.72 -10.64 -9.94
CA ALA A 211 12.96 -10.52 -8.51
C ALA A 211 14.44 -10.78 -8.18
N GLY A 212 15.07 -9.85 -7.47
CA GLY A 212 16.36 -10.06 -6.82
C GLY A 212 16.27 -11.18 -5.77
N ARG A 213 17.44 -11.73 -5.39
CA ARG A 213 17.55 -12.87 -4.48
C ARG A 213 16.84 -12.56 -3.13
N PRO A 214 15.96 -13.43 -2.62
CA PRO A 214 15.16 -13.14 -1.44
C PRO A 214 16.05 -12.95 -0.19
N LEU A 215 15.77 -11.89 0.56
CA LEU A 215 16.33 -11.69 1.90
C LEU A 215 15.76 -12.77 2.83
N ARG A 216 16.63 -13.65 3.34
CA ARG A 216 16.25 -14.56 4.43
C ARG A 216 16.17 -13.75 5.72
N LEU A 217 14.96 -13.31 6.07
CA LEU A 217 14.71 -12.74 7.39
C LEU A 217 14.78 -13.85 8.46
N PRO A 218 15.45 -13.61 9.60
CA PRO A 218 15.39 -14.51 10.73
C PRO A 218 13.97 -14.54 11.32
N PRO A 219 13.54 -15.67 11.92
CA PRO A 219 12.21 -15.76 12.53
C PRO A 219 12.01 -14.69 13.61
N PRO A 220 10.78 -14.16 13.78
CA PRO A 220 10.49 -13.19 14.83
C PRO A 220 10.87 -13.76 16.20
N ARG A 221 11.58 -12.97 17.00
CA ARG A 221 11.94 -13.38 18.37
C ARG A 221 10.66 -13.44 19.21
N ARG A 222 10.45 -14.57 19.90
CA ARG A 222 9.36 -14.71 20.86
C ARG A 222 9.40 -13.57 21.88
N PRO A 223 8.26 -13.02 22.31
CA PRO A 223 8.22 -12.07 23.42
C PRO A 223 8.93 -12.66 24.64
N ARG A 224 9.73 -11.84 25.32
CA ARG A 224 10.25 -12.20 26.65
C ARG A 224 9.04 -12.38 27.57
N GLU A 225 8.86 -13.57 28.10
CA GLU A 225 7.99 -13.78 29.27
C GLU A 225 8.53 -12.88 30.38
N LEU A 226 7.70 -11.93 30.82
CA LEU A 226 7.98 -11.13 32.01
C LEU A 226 7.74 -12.02 33.24
N PRO A 227 8.63 -11.97 34.24
CA PRO A 227 8.51 -12.78 35.46
C PRO A 227 7.31 -12.41 36.32
#